data_AF-A0A2S9K2A2-F1
#
_entry.id   AF-A0A2S9K2A2-F1
#
_cell.length_a   1.000
_cell.length_b   1.000
_cell.length_c   1.000
_cell.angle_alpha   90.00
_cell.angle_beta   90.00
_cell.angle_gamma   90.00
#
_symmetry.space_group_name_H-M   'P 1'
#
loop_
_entity.id
_entity.type
_entity.pdbx_description
1 polymer ?
#
loop_
_entity_poly.entity_id
_entity_poly.type
_entity_poly.pdbx_seq_one_letter_code
_entity_poly.pdbx_strand_id
1 'polypeptide(L)'
;MNDSVNQNQAETEAGRGHPRTEAALQRLRQAMAQIEAEILSHGGHYPYNHGRMTQSELCRRADVKKATLQNPVHKDTTRVEVIEWCDAINARLAQARDLARLEASSVAPQEDASHPALQQELDELRRRLEAALRHNAELEQENAALRARLGAG
;
A
#
# COMPACT_ATOMS: atom_id res chain seq x y z
N MET A 1 2.05 33.17 59.21
CA MET A 1 1.92 33.66 57.82
C MET A 1 3.20 33.29 57.08
N ASN A 2 3.34 32.01 56.70
CA ASN A 2 4.48 31.49 55.92
C ASN A 2 3.89 30.55 54.85
N ASP A 3 3.32 31.11 53.78
CA ASP A 3 2.69 30.33 52.68
C ASP A 3 2.95 30.98 51.31
N SER A 4 4.18 31.42 51.03
CA SER A 4 4.43 32.10 49.73
C SER A 4 5.78 31.81 49.07
N VAL A 5 6.52 30.78 49.48
CA VAL A 5 7.84 30.49 48.88
C VAL A 5 7.87 29.23 48.01
N ASN A 6 6.80 28.43 47.99
CA ASN A 6 6.83 27.10 47.35
C ASN A 6 6.17 27.00 45.96
N GLN A 7 5.99 28.12 45.24
CA GLN A 7 5.40 28.12 43.88
C GLN A 7 6.40 28.42 42.76
N ASN A 8 7.60 28.93 43.06
CA ASN A 8 8.57 29.34 42.04
C ASN A 8 9.65 28.28 41.72
N GLN A 9 9.55 27.05 42.24
CA GLN A 9 10.50 25.97 41.92
C GLN A 9 10.04 25.06 40.77
N ALA A 10 8.84 25.25 40.21
CA ALA A 10 8.32 24.42 39.12
C ALA A 10 8.61 24.96 37.70
N GLU A 11 9.01 26.23 37.55
CA GLU A 11 9.13 26.87 36.22
C GLU A 11 10.54 26.78 35.60
N THR A 12 11.54 26.28 36.32
CA THR A 12 12.96 26.37 35.89
C THR A 12 13.56 25.07 35.34
N GLU A 13 12.82 23.96 35.28
CA GLU A 13 13.30 22.69 34.69
C GLU A 13 12.95 22.53 33.19
N ALA A 14 12.34 23.55 32.56
CA ALA A 14 11.94 23.52 31.14
C ALA A 14 13.12 23.68 30.15
N GLY A 15 14.33 23.98 30.63
CA GLY A 15 15.45 24.41 29.77
C GLY A 15 16.53 23.37 29.46
N ARG A 16 16.46 22.16 30.01
CA ARG A 16 17.49 21.13 29.77
C ARG A 16 16.87 19.98 29.00
N GLY A 17 16.90 20.08 27.66
CA GLY A 17 16.46 19.01 26.76
C GLY A 17 17.08 17.69 27.20
N HIS A 18 16.24 16.78 27.73
CA HIS A 18 16.71 15.49 28.17
C HIS A 18 17.20 14.76 26.90
N PRO A 19 18.43 14.25 26.82
CA PRO A 19 18.98 13.66 25.58
C PRO A 19 18.10 12.54 25.00
N ARG A 20 17.31 11.86 25.86
CA ARG A 20 16.34 10.84 25.46
C ARG A 20 15.13 11.42 24.73
N THR A 21 14.73 12.64 25.11
CA THR A 21 13.64 13.39 24.50
C THR A 21 14.01 13.86 23.10
N GLU A 22 15.20 14.44 22.94
CA GLU A 22 15.69 14.89 21.64
C GLU A 22 15.88 13.74 20.65
N ALA A 23 16.42 12.61 21.12
CA ALA A 23 16.56 11.40 20.31
C ALA A 23 15.19 10.83 19.85
N ALA A 24 14.13 10.96 20.65
CA ALA A 24 12.78 10.55 20.24
C ALA A 24 12.22 11.48 19.14
N LEU A 25 12.44 12.78 19.25
CA LEU A 25 12.04 13.76 18.23
C LEU A 25 12.76 13.54 16.91
N GLN A 26 14.07 13.27 16.97
CA GLN A 26 14.85 13.01 15.77
C GLN A 26 14.34 11.75 15.04
N ARG A 27 14.03 10.68 15.77
CA ARG A 27 13.46 9.45 15.19
C ARG A 27 12.09 9.68 14.56
N LEU A 28 11.23 10.49 15.19
CA LEU A 28 9.94 10.87 14.61
C LEU A 28 10.12 11.62 13.28
N ARG A 29 11.01 12.62 13.24
CA ARG A 29 11.29 13.38 12.02
C ARG A 29 11.90 12.52 10.92
N GLN A 30 12.80 11.61 11.27
CA GLN A 30 13.37 10.66 10.33
C GLN A 30 12.28 9.74 9.75
N ALA A 31 11.38 9.23 10.59
CA ALA A 31 10.26 8.42 10.13
C ALA A 31 9.31 9.20 9.21
N MET A 32 9.03 10.47 9.51
CA MET A 32 8.23 11.34 8.63
C MET A 32 8.86 11.46 7.23
N ALA A 33 10.17 11.74 7.16
CA ALA A 33 10.89 11.86 5.90
C ALA A 33 10.93 10.54 5.11
N GLN A 34 11.13 9.41 5.80
CA GLN A 34 11.10 8.08 5.17
C GLN A 34 9.72 7.77 4.59
N ILE A 35 8.65 8.05 5.34
CA ILE A 35 7.27 7.87 4.88
C ILE A 35 7.00 8.73 3.64
N GLU A 36 7.46 9.97 3.61
CA GLU A 36 7.31 10.82 2.43
C GLU A 36 8.03 10.27 1.20
N ALA A 37 9.25 9.75 1.38
CA ALA A 37 9.99 9.09 0.31
C ALA A 37 9.29 7.81 -0.18
N GLU A 38 8.74 7.01 0.73
CA GLU A 38 7.95 5.82 0.40
C GLU A 38 6.69 6.19 -0.39
N ILE A 39 5.97 7.23 0.01
CA ILE A 39 4.79 7.71 -0.71
C ILE A 39 5.18 8.11 -2.14
N LEU A 40 6.30 8.82 -2.30
CA LEU A 40 6.79 9.23 -3.62
C LEU A 40 7.18 8.01 -4.47
N SER A 41 7.89 7.04 -3.90
CA SER A 41 8.32 5.84 -4.64
C SER A 41 7.15 4.94 -5.06
N HIS A 42 6.00 5.07 -4.40
CA HIS A 42 4.77 4.33 -4.72
C HIS A 42 3.76 5.20 -5.48
N GLY A 43 4.24 6.18 -6.26
CA GLY A 43 3.40 6.97 -7.16
C GLY A 43 2.40 7.87 -6.43
N GLY A 44 2.72 8.33 -5.23
CA GLY A 44 1.84 9.18 -4.42
C GLY A 44 0.88 8.40 -3.51
N HIS A 45 0.98 7.07 -3.46
CA HIS A 45 0.19 6.23 -2.57
C HIS A 45 1.00 5.75 -1.36
N TYR A 46 0.38 5.72 -0.18
CA TYR A 46 1.00 5.10 0.98
C TYR A 46 0.69 3.58 0.98
N PRO A 47 1.70 2.70 0.96
CA PRO A 47 1.46 1.26 0.76
C PRO A 47 0.97 0.53 2.03
N TYR A 48 0.94 1.19 3.18
CA TYR A 48 0.61 0.57 4.46
C TYR A 48 -0.66 1.17 5.10
N ASN A 49 -1.18 0.49 6.12
CA ASN A 49 -2.32 0.95 6.93
C ASN A 49 -3.52 1.43 6.06
N HIS A 50 -3.86 0.64 5.03
CA HIS A 50 -4.94 0.94 4.08
C HIS A 50 -4.83 2.34 3.43
N GLY A 51 -3.59 2.79 3.17
CA GLY A 51 -3.33 4.09 2.54
C GLY A 51 -3.52 5.28 3.47
N ARG A 52 -3.56 5.08 4.80
CA ARG A 52 -3.76 6.16 5.78
C ARG A 52 -2.57 6.31 6.70
N MET A 53 -2.20 7.55 7.00
CA MET A 53 -1.22 7.88 8.02
C MET A 53 -1.91 8.19 9.35
N THR A 54 -1.41 7.64 10.45
CA THR A 54 -1.93 7.92 11.79
C THR A 54 -0.79 8.13 12.77
N GLN A 55 -1.04 8.80 13.89
CA GLN A 55 -0.02 8.93 14.94
C GLN A 55 0.53 7.59 15.41
N SER A 56 -0.35 6.59 15.57
CA SER A 56 0.06 5.26 16.01
C SER A 56 1.00 4.60 15.00
N GLU A 57 0.75 4.80 13.71
CA GLU A 57 1.63 4.31 12.64
C GLU A 57 2.98 5.03 12.64
N LEU A 58 2.98 6.36 12.72
CA LEU A 58 4.22 7.13 12.80
C LEU A 58 5.05 6.74 14.03
N CYS A 59 4.41 6.57 15.19
CA CYS A 59 5.07 6.14 16.43
C CYS A 59 5.71 4.76 16.28
N ARG A 60 5.02 3.79 15.63
CA ARG A 60 5.59 2.47 15.33
C ARG A 60 6.81 2.57 14.43
N ARG A 61 6.73 3.38 13.36
CA ARG A 61 7.82 3.61 12.40
C ARG A 61 9.05 4.25 13.03
N ALA A 62 8.84 5.17 13.96
CA ALA A 62 9.90 5.84 14.68
C ALA A 62 10.46 5.04 15.87
N ASP A 63 9.90 3.86 16.18
CA ASP A 63 10.17 3.10 17.40
C ASP A 63 9.99 3.96 18.68
N VAL A 64 8.93 4.78 18.70
CA VAL A 64 8.56 5.65 19.81
C VAL A 64 7.25 5.16 20.41
N LYS A 65 7.21 4.98 21.74
CA LYS A 65 5.96 4.64 22.43
C LYS A 65 4.98 5.81 22.29
N LYS A 66 3.75 5.54 21.88
CA LYS A 66 2.69 6.58 21.74
C LYS A 66 2.46 7.38 23.04
N ALA A 67 2.68 6.76 24.20
CA ALA A 67 2.61 7.41 25.50
C ALA A 67 3.59 8.59 25.63
N THR A 68 4.75 8.54 24.96
CA THR A 68 5.74 9.62 24.95
C THR A 68 5.14 10.93 24.44
N LEU A 69 4.23 10.88 23.47
CA LEU A 69 3.53 12.06 22.96
C LEU A 69 2.43 12.59 23.90
N GLN A 70 2.02 11.83 24.92
CA GLN A 70 1.04 12.28 25.92
C GLN A 70 1.70 13.01 27.09
N ASN A 71 3.03 12.94 27.22
CA ASN A 71 3.75 13.58 28.30
C ASN A 71 3.58 15.11 28.23
N PRO A 72 3.52 15.83 29.37
CA PRO A 72 3.39 17.29 29.41
C PRO A 72 4.40 18.03 28.53
N VAL A 73 5.61 17.47 28.37
CA VAL A 73 6.68 18.02 27.53
C VAL A 73 6.34 18.03 26.03
N HIS A 74 5.49 17.10 25.56
CA HIS A 74 5.22 16.88 24.14
C HIS A 74 3.76 17.09 23.74
N LYS A 75 2.82 16.96 24.68
CA LYS A 75 1.38 16.93 24.39
C LYS A 75 0.87 18.21 23.73
N ASP A 76 1.49 19.35 24.03
CA ASP A 76 1.07 20.68 23.55
C ASP A 76 2.00 21.22 22.45
N THR A 77 3.06 20.49 22.08
CA THR A 77 4.05 20.90 21.08
C THR A 77 4.22 19.83 20.00
N THR A 78 5.11 18.85 20.22
CA THR A 78 5.41 17.77 19.27
C THR A 78 4.18 17.00 18.84
N ARG A 79 3.25 16.74 19.76
CA ARG A 79 2.01 16.04 19.45
C ARG A 79 1.16 16.83 18.46
N VAL A 80 1.12 18.16 18.59
CA VAL A 80 0.38 19.04 17.68
C VAL A 80 1.03 19.01 16.30
N GLU A 81 2.35 19.17 16.21
CA GLU A 81 3.10 19.05 14.95
C GLU A 81 2.84 17.71 14.25
N VAL A 82 2.83 16.62 15.02
CA VAL A 82 2.56 15.27 14.49
C VAL A 82 1.10 15.14 13.99
N ILE A 83 0.13 15.76 14.66
CA ILE A 83 -1.28 15.78 14.21
C ILE A 83 -1.36 16.51 12.87
N GLU A 84 -0.84 17.73 12.82
CA GLU A 84 -0.88 18.58 11.64
C GLU A 84 -0.21 17.90 10.45
N TRP A 85 0.95 17.26 10.67
CA TRP A 85 1.62 16.50 9.63
C TRP A 85 0.81 15.28 9.17
N CYS A 86 0.20 14.52 10.09
CA CYS A 86 -0.67 13.39 9.71
C CYS A 86 -1.87 13.86 8.88
N ASP A 87 -2.48 14.98 9.25
CA ASP A 87 -3.63 15.53 8.54
C ASP A 87 -3.23 16.02 7.14
N ALA A 88 -2.11 16.74 7.04
CA ALA A 88 -1.56 17.20 5.76
C ALA A 88 -1.23 16.04 4.80
N ILE A 89 -0.57 14.99 5.30
CA ILE A 89 -0.29 13.79 4.49
C ILE A 89 -1.59 13.11 4.05
N ASN A 90 -2.54 12.91 4.96
CA ASN A 90 -3.80 12.25 4.62
C ASN A 90 -4.61 13.05 3.58
N ALA A 91 -4.61 14.38 3.66
CA ALA A 91 -5.23 15.24 2.65
C ALA A 91 -4.57 15.04 1.27
N ARG A 92 -3.23 15.02 1.22
CA ARG A 92 -2.48 14.75 -0.02
C ARG A 92 -2.78 13.36 -0.59
N LEU A 93 -2.81 12.33 0.26
CA LEU A 93 -3.14 10.96 -0.14
C LEU A 93 -4.57 10.83 -0.66
N ALA A 94 -5.52 11.56 -0.06
CA ALA A 94 -6.90 11.61 -0.53
C ALA A 94 -6.99 12.24 -1.94
N GLN A 95 -6.30 13.38 -2.15
CA GLN A 95 -6.23 14.04 -3.45
C GLN A 95 -5.61 13.13 -4.53
N ALA A 96 -4.49 12.45 -4.22
CA ALA A 96 -3.87 11.52 -5.15
C ALA A 96 -4.81 10.38 -5.56
N ARG A 97 -5.56 9.83 -4.61
CA ARG A 97 -6.55 8.78 -4.88
C ARG A 97 -7.74 9.29 -5.72
N ASP A 98 -8.22 10.50 -5.45
CA ASP A 98 -9.33 11.07 -6.19
C ASP A 98 -8.92 11.41 -7.63
N LEU A 99 -7.69 11.89 -7.85
CA LEU A 99 -7.09 12.05 -9.18
C LEU A 99 -6.98 10.72 -9.92
N ALA A 100 -6.41 9.69 -9.29
CA ALA A 100 -6.30 8.36 -9.89
C ALA A 100 -7.68 7.77 -10.26
N ARG A 101 -8.72 8.04 -9.46
CA ARG A 101 -10.09 7.64 -9.79
C ARG A 101 -10.64 8.38 -11.02
N LEU A 102 -10.40 9.69 -11.11
CA LEU A 102 -10.81 10.48 -12.27
C LEU A 102 -10.13 9.99 -13.55
N GLU A 103 -8.84 9.68 -13.50
CA GLU A 103 -8.08 9.09 -14.61
C GLU A 103 -8.60 7.70 -14.99
N ALA A 104 -8.86 6.84 -14.00
CA ALA A 104 -9.45 5.52 -14.27
C ALA A 104 -10.86 5.64 -14.90
N SER A 105 -11.67 6.60 -14.45
CA SER A 105 -12.99 6.87 -15.03
C SER A 105 -12.93 7.49 -16.42
N SER A 106 -11.88 8.22 -16.79
CA SER A 106 -11.72 8.78 -18.14
C SER A 106 -11.19 7.76 -19.16
N VAL A 107 -10.56 6.68 -18.70
CA VAL A 107 -10.10 5.55 -19.53
C VAL A 107 -11.18 4.47 -19.72
N ALA A 108 -12.26 4.50 -18.93
CA ALA A 108 -13.41 3.61 -19.11
C ALA A 108 -14.33 4.13 -20.24
N PRO A 109 -14.02 3.78 -21.50
CA PRO A 109 -14.77 2.69 -22.14
C PRO A 109 -13.90 1.87 -23.11
N GLN A 110 -12.96 1.04 -22.64
CA GLN A 110 -12.27 0.07 -23.52
C GLN A 110 -12.28 -1.38 -23.03
N GLU A 111 -12.56 -1.65 -21.75
CA GLU A 111 -12.51 -3.02 -21.20
C GLU A 111 -13.68 -3.92 -21.66
N ASP A 112 -14.85 -3.35 -21.96
CA ASP A 112 -16.02 -4.13 -22.41
C ASP A 112 -15.92 -4.63 -23.85
N ALA A 113 -15.09 -4.02 -24.70
CA ALA A 113 -14.94 -4.42 -26.11
C ALA A 113 -13.93 -5.56 -26.31
N SER A 114 -12.94 -5.68 -25.43
CA SER A 114 -11.88 -6.71 -25.54
C SER A 114 -12.34 -8.08 -25.04
N HIS A 115 -13.23 -8.12 -24.06
CA HIS A 115 -13.75 -9.37 -23.49
C HIS A 115 -14.51 -10.27 -24.49
N PRO A 116 -15.45 -9.76 -25.32
CA PRO A 116 -16.15 -10.60 -26.30
C PRO A 116 -15.22 -11.09 -27.43
N ALA A 117 -14.24 -10.29 -27.86
CA ALA A 117 -13.30 -10.68 -28.90
C ALA A 117 -12.39 -11.83 -28.44
N LEU A 118 -11.86 -11.75 -27.20
CA LEU A 118 -11.07 -12.82 -26.59
C LEU A 118 -11.90 -14.09 -26.37
N GLN A 119 -13.17 -13.95 -25.99
CA GLN A 119 -14.07 -15.09 -25.84
C GLN A 119 -14.33 -15.81 -27.19
N GLN A 120 -14.54 -15.04 -28.26
CA GLN A 120 -14.70 -15.58 -29.61
C GLN A 120 -13.43 -16.32 -30.09
N GLU A 121 -12.25 -15.77 -29.79
CA GLU A 121 -10.97 -16.41 -30.14
C GLU A 121 -10.78 -17.73 -29.37
N LEU A 122 -11.11 -17.76 -28.07
CA LEU A 122 -11.07 -18.98 -27.27
C LEU A 122 -12.02 -20.06 -27.81
N ASP A 123 -13.24 -19.68 -28.18
CA ASP A 123 -14.23 -20.62 -28.71
C ASP A 123 -13.78 -21.18 -30.07
N GLU A 124 -13.15 -20.36 -30.92
CA GLU A 124 -12.58 -20.80 -32.18
C GLU A 124 -11.41 -21.77 -31.98
N LEU A 125 -10.50 -21.47 -31.08
CA LEU A 125 -9.38 -22.36 -30.75
C LEU A 125 -9.85 -23.70 -30.20
N ARG A 126 -10.88 -23.71 -29.34
CA ARG A 126 -11.50 -24.94 -28.83
C ARG A 126 -12.08 -25.80 -29.94
N ARG A 127 -12.84 -25.21 -30.87
CA ARG A 127 -13.39 -25.94 -32.03
C ARG A 127 -12.30 -26.55 -32.90
N ARG A 128 -11.21 -25.82 -33.14
CA ARG A 128 -10.07 -26.33 -33.92
C ARG A 128 -9.36 -27.48 -33.21
N LEU A 129 -9.18 -27.37 -31.90
CA LEU A 129 -8.58 -28.43 -31.10
C LEU A 129 -9.43 -29.71 -31.15
N GLU A 130 -10.74 -29.61 -30.97
CA GLU A 130 -11.65 -30.76 -31.07
C GLU A 130 -11.66 -31.40 -32.47
N ALA A 131 -11.59 -30.60 -33.52
CA ALA A 131 -11.47 -31.11 -34.89
C ALA A 131 -10.15 -31.85 -35.11
N ALA A 132 -9.03 -31.30 -34.65
CA ALA A 132 -7.72 -31.91 -34.76
C ALA A 132 -7.63 -33.23 -33.96
N LEU A 133 -8.19 -33.27 -32.75
CA LEU A 133 -8.21 -34.47 -31.92
C LEU A 133 -9.02 -35.60 -32.56
N ARG A 134 -10.18 -35.29 -33.16
CA ARG A 134 -10.98 -36.28 -33.90
C ARG A 134 -10.20 -36.84 -35.09
N HIS A 135 -9.55 -35.97 -35.85
CA HIS A 135 -8.78 -36.40 -37.01
C HIS A 135 -7.59 -37.29 -36.63
N ASN A 136 -6.88 -36.97 -35.55
CA ASN A 136 -5.81 -37.83 -35.04
C ASN A 136 -6.34 -39.21 -34.63
N ALA A 137 -7.49 -39.27 -33.94
CA ALA A 137 -8.09 -40.54 -33.55
C ALA A 137 -8.48 -41.40 -34.78
N GLU A 138 -9.00 -40.79 -35.85
CA GLU A 138 -9.29 -41.48 -37.12
C GLU A 138 -8.00 -42.03 -37.75
N LEU A 139 -6.96 -41.20 -37.86
CA LEU A 139 -5.66 -41.61 -38.40
C LEU A 139 -4.99 -42.71 -37.57
N GLU A 140 -5.13 -42.69 -36.25
CA GLU A 140 -4.61 -43.74 -35.36
C GLU A 140 -5.34 -45.08 -35.60
N GLN A 141 -6.66 -45.05 -35.77
CA GLN A 141 -7.44 -46.25 -36.11
C GLN A 141 -7.05 -46.82 -37.48
N GLU A 142 -6.89 -45.96 -38.49
CA GLU A 142 -6.45 -46.36 -39.82
C GLU A 142 -5.04 -46.95 -39.79
N ASN A 143 -4.10 -46.30 -39.10
CA ASN A 143 -2.73 -46.82 -38.93
C ASN A 143 -2.73 -48.17 -38.23
N ALA A 144 -3.55 -48.36 -37.19
CA ALA A 144 -3.67 -49.64 -36.50
C ALA A 144 -4.21 -50.73 -37.43
N ALA A 145 -5.25 -50.44 -38.21
CA ALA A 145 -5.82 -51.37 -39.18
C ALA A 145 -4.83 -51.74 -40.30
N LEU A 146 -4.10 -50.77 -40.83
CA LEU A 146 -3.07 -50.99 -41.85
C LEU A 146 -1.91 -51.83 -41.31
N ARG A 147 -1.41 -51.53 -40.11
CA ARG A 147 -0.36 -52.32 -39.45
C ARG A 147 -0.79 -53.75 -39.19
N ALA A 148 -2.04 -53.97 -38.78
CA ALA A 148 -2.58 -55.32 -38.59
C ALA A 148 -2.63 -56.11 -39.91
N ARG A 149 -3.00 -55.46 -41.03
CA ARG A 149 -3.01 -56.09 -42.35
C ARG A 149 -1.61 -56.41 -42.87
N LEU A 150 -0.64 -55.54 -42.61
CA LEU A 150 0.75 -55.72 -43.05
C LEU A 150 1.55 -56.70 -42.17
N GLY A 151 1.20 -56.83 -40.89
CA GLY A 151 1.85 -57.75 -39.95
C GLY A 151 1.27 -59.17 -39.94
N ALA A 152 0.17 -59.42 -40.65
CA ALA A 152 -0.50 -60.71 -40.75
C ALA A 152 -0.23 -61.45 -42.09
N GLY A 153 0.65 -60.92 -42.94
CA GLY A 153 1.16 -61.56 -44.16
C GLY A 153 2.64 -61.88 -44.03
#